data_AF-A0A1I3G2S1-F1
#
_entry.id   AF-A0A1I3G2S1-F1
#
_cell.length_a   1.000
_cell.length_b   1.000
_cell.length_c   1.000
_cell.angle_alpha   90.00
_cell.angle_beta   90.00
_cell.angle_gamma   90.00
#
_symmetry.space_group_name_H-M   'P 1'
#
loop_
_entity.id
_entity.type
_entity.pdbx_description
1 polymer ?
#
loop_
_entity_poly.entity_id
_entity_poly.type
_entity_poly.pdbx_seq_one_letter_code
_entity_poly.pdbx_strand_id
1 'polypeptide(L)'
;MNRISKLLAAVGFASAMVFAQGQADAMVVTGISQSMTIADKTVTATDQDGVKIKFVADGKVMRLMSADGTKDYMSFNSFDGLYTGVEFSVRAIETADPGKRLFEIIATRGAHGKNCGYWLIGKHMGQWTTYVSWNSFANIGFRVDRWHQLSSRIVDQQLVVTSTDGYGHVDFQTQVFWDGSCGWFGLRRM
;
A
#
# COMPACT_ATOMS: atom_id res chain seq x y z
N MET A 1 54.90 45.29 -29.53
CA MET A 1 54.48 44.06 -30.24
C MET A 1 54.35 42.94 -29.23
N ASN A 2 53.30 42.12 -29.40
CA ASN A 2 53.02 40.82 -28.80
C ASN A 2 52.51 40.73 -27.34
N ARG A 3 51.17 40.63 -27.30
CA ARG A 3 50.31 39.90 -26.38
C ARG A 3 50.89 38.52 -26.00
N ILE A 4 50.67 38.08 -24.76
CA ILE A 4 50.23 36.73 -24.40
C ILE A 4 49.48 36.82 -23.07
N SER A 5 48.18 36.54 -23.14
CA SER A 5 47.26 36.27 -22.04
C SER A 5 47.47 34.85 -21.51
N LYS A 6 47.02 34.58 -20.26
CA LYS A 6 46.58 33.30 -19.64
C LYS A 6 47.00 33.33 -18.16
N LEU A 7 46.23 32.94 -17.15
CA LEU A 7 44.94 32.29 -17.01
C LEU A 7 44.59 32.48 -15.52
N LEU A 8 43.47 33.11 -15.16
CA LEU A 8 42.97 33.06 -13.78
C LEU A 8 42.36 31.67 -13.57
N ALA A 9 42.95 30.88 -12.67
CA ALA A 9 42.33 29.67 -12.17
C ALA A 9 41.26 30.07 -11.13
N ALA A 10 39.99 30.05 -11.54
CA ALA A 10 38.88 30.08 -10.62
C ALA A 10 38.82 28.72 -9.90
N VAL A 11 39.19 28.70 -8.62
CA VAL A 11 38.97 27.54 -7.74
C VAL A 11 37.47 27.51 -7.42
N GLY A 12 36.73 26.75 -8.23
CA GLY A 12 35.34 26.42 -7.93
C GLY A 12 35.31 25.42 -6.79
N PHE A 13 34.82 25.84 -5.62
CA PHE A 13 34.37 24.93 -4.59
C PHE A 13 33.13 24.20 -5.13
N ALA A 14 33.32 22.99 -5.65
CA ALA A 14 32.23 22.07 -5.88
C ALA A 14 31.74 21.62 -4.49
N SER A 15 30.75 22.34 -3.95
CA SER A 15 29.95 21.84 -2.84
C SER A 15 29.25 20.58 -3.35
N ALA A 16 29.81 19.41 -3.01
CA ALA A 16 29.11 18.15 -3.18
C ALA A 16 27.87 18.22 -2.29
N MET A 17 26.71 18.49 -2.90
CA MET A 17 25.44 18.23 -2.25
C MET A 17 25.36 16.73 -2.05
N VAL A 18 25.71 16.29 -0.85
CA VAL A 18 25.38 14.95 -0.38
C VAL A 18 23.86 14.96 -0.24
N PHE A 19 23.16 14.47 -1.26
CA PHE A 19 21.80 14.01 -1.08
C PHE A 19 21.89 12.84 -0.11
N ALA A 20 21.56 13.09 1.15
CA ALA A 20 21.21 12.01 2.06
C ALA A 20 20.03 11.31 1.41
N GLN A 21 20.28 10.15 0.79
CA GLN A 21 19.21 9.22 0.45
C GLN A 21 18.52 8.92 1.77
N GLY A 22 17.30 9.46 1.93
CA GLY A 22 16.45 9.14 3.07
C GLY A 22 16.40 7.62 3.19
N GLN A 23 16.90 7.11 4.31
CA GLN A 23 16.93 5.68 4.55
C GLN A 23 15.46 5.24 4.66
N ALA A 24 15.00 4.46 3.68
CA ALA A 24 13.68 3.85 3.71
C ALA A 24 13.65 2.86 4.87
N ASP A 25 13.09 3.29 6.00
CA ASP A 25 12.98 2.47 7.19
C ASP A 25 11.82 1.48 7.05
N ALA A 26 12.07 0.26 7.49
CA ALA A 26 11.05 -0.77 7.54
C ALA A 26 9.92 -0.32 8.47
N MET A 27 8.67 -0.41 8.00
CA MET A 27 7.51 -0.19 8.85
C MET A 27 7.53 -1.19 10.02
N VAL A 28 7.37 -0.72 11.25
CA VAL A 28 7.30 -1.56 12.45
C VAL A 28 5.85 -1.83 12.84
N VAL A 29 5.36 -3.03 12.56
CA VAL A 29 4.02 -3.52 12.88
C VAL A 29 3.96 -4.02 14.32
N THR A 30 3.04 -3.47 15.10
CA THR A 30 2.83 -3.81 16.51
C THR A 30 1.53 -4.57 16.76
N GLY A 31 0.61 -4.62 15.80
CA GLY A 31 -0.65 -5.33 15.95
C GLY A 31 -1.38 -5.52 14.63
N ILE A 32 -2.19 -6.58 14.57
CA ILE A 32 -3.08 -6.87 13.45
C ILE A 32 -4.41 -7.33 14.01
N SER A 33 -5.52 -6.86 13.43
CA SER A 33 -6.82 -7.46 13.72
C SER A 33 -6.99 -8.79 13.00
N GLN A 34 -7.98 -9.58 13.44
CA GLN A 34 -8.48 -10.68 12.61
C GLN A 34 -8.95 -10.11 11.25
N SER A 35 -8.62 -10.83 10.17
CA SER A 35 -9.13 -10.51 8.84
C SER A 35 -10.60 -10.91 8.74
N MET A 36 -11.42 -10.00 8.25
CA MET A 36 -12.86 -10.19 8.09
C MET A 36 -13.23 -10.20 6.62
N THR A 37 -13.78 -11.31 6.13
CA THR A 37 -14.35 -11.38 4.78
C THR A 37 -15.69 -10.65 4.73
N ILE A 38 -15.78 -9.68 3.82
CA ILE A 38 -16.91 -8.82 3.54
C ILE A 38 -17.43 -9.16 2.15
N ALA A 39 -18.41 -10.06 2.09
CA ALA A 39 -19.25 -10.25 0.91
C ALA A 39 -20.35 -9.17 0.93
N ASP A 40 -21.61 -9.54 1.22
CA ASP A 40 -22.71 -8.59 1.38
C ASP A 40 -22.90 -8.19 2.85
N LYS A 41 -21.81 -7.75 3.50
CA LYS A 41 -21.79 -7.48 4.94
C LYS A 41 -21.26 -6.08 5.24
N THR A 42 -21.54 -5.65 6.47
CA THR A 42 -20.94 -4.46 7.08
C THR A 42 -19.96 -4.88 8.16
N VAL A 43 -18.75 -4.33 8.14
CA VAL A 43 -17.75 -4.45 9.22
C VAL A 43 -17.52 -3.06 9.79
N THR A 44 -17.56 -2.94 11.12
CA THR A 44 -17.24 -1.68 11.80
C THR A 44 -15.81 -1.72 12.33
N ALA A 45 -15.16 -0.57 12.34
CA ALA A 45 -13.83 -0.40 12.87
C ALA A 45 -13.67 1.01 13.45
N THR A 46 -12.48 1.30 13.95
CA THR A 46 -12.08 2.62 14.41
C THR A 46 -10.85 3.05 13.62
N ASP A 47 -10.80 4.31 13.20
CA ASP A 47 -9.63 4.86 12.51
C ASP A 47 -8.49 5.26 13.47
N GLN A 48 -7.44 5.87 12.94
CA GLN A 48 -6.29 6.31 13.72
C GLN A 48 -6.64 7.32 14.84
N ASP A 49 -7.70 8.10 14.68
CA ASP A 49 -8.08 9.17 15.60
C ASP A 49 -9.16 8.72 16.60
N GLY A 50 -9.49 7.43 16.63
CA GLY A 50 -10.55 6.91 17.49
C GLY A 50 -11.96 7.05 16.90
N VAL A 51 -12.11 7.51 15.65
CA VAL A 51 -13.41 7.72 15.02
C VAL A 51 -13.95 6.42 14.45
N LYS A 52 -15.23 6.11 14.73
CA LYS A 52 -15.90 4.92 14.20
C LYS A 52 -16.13 5.05 12.69
N ILE A 53 -15.83 3.99 11.97
CA ILE A 53 -16.00 3.84 10.52
C ILE A 53 -16.64 2.50 10.20
N LYS A 54 -17.13 2.35 8.97
CA LYS A 54 -17.60 1.06 8.48
C LYS A 54 -17.16 0.77 7.05
N PHE A 55 -16.89 -0.51 6.81
CA PHE A 55 -16.70 -1.09 5.49
C PHE A 55 -17.99 -1.79 5.10
N VAL A 56 -18.53 -1.46 3.93
CA VAL A 56 -19.76 -2.03 3.39
C VAL A 56 -19.47 -2.54 1.99
N ALA A 57 -19.77 -3.79 1.69
CA ALA A 57 -19.69 -4.32 0.33
C ALA A 57 -21.05 -4.89 -0.13
N ASP A 58 -21.26 -4.86 -1.44
CA ASP A 58 -22.48 -5.32 -2.13
C ASP A 58 -22.18 -6.41 -3.19
N GLY A 59 -21.07 -7.13 -2.99
CA GLY A 59 -20.59 -8.16 -3.92
C GLY A 59 -19.99 -7.60 -5.21
N LYS A 60 -19.95 -6.26 -5.36
CA LYS A 60 -19.37 -5.57 -6.52
C LYS A 60 -18.34 -4.52 -6.14
N VAL A 61 -18.69 -3.67 -5.20
CA VAL A 61 -17.88 -2.55 -4.71
C VAL A 61 -17.87 -2.60 -3.19
N MET A 62 -16.70 -2.39 -2.61
CA MET A 62 -16.59 -2.09 -1.19
C MET A 62 -16.46 -0.58 -0.99
N ARG A 63 -17.12 -0.04 0.03
CA ARG A 63 -17.06 1.36 0.43
C ARG A 63 -16.58 1.47 1.87
N LEU A 64 -15.67 2.42 2.09
CA LEU A 64 -15.32 2.92 3.42
C LEU A 64 -16.18 4.16 3.69
N MET A 65 -16.96 4.13 4.77
CA MET A 65 -17.92 5.17 5.12
C MET A 65 -17.77 5.60 6.57
N SER A 66 -18.35 6.76 6.91
CA SER A 66 -18.64 7.13 8.29
C SER A 66 -19.57 6.09 8.93
N ALA A 67 -19.50 5.91 10.25
CA ALA A 67 -20.30 4.89 10.94
C ALA A 67 -21.82 5.03 10.69
N ASP A 68 -22.32 6.26 10.67
CA ASP A 68 -23.73 6.58 10.35
C ASP A 68 -24.07 6.36 8.86
N GLY A 69 -23.07 6.23 7.98
CA GLY A 69 -23.24 6.04 6.53
C GLY A 69 -23.62 7.31 5.77
N THR A 70 -23.48 8.49 6.37
CA THR A 70 -23.80 9.76 5.71
C THR A 70 -22.69 10.26 4.80
N LYS A 71 -21.45 9.77 4.99
CA LYS A 71 -20.27 10.16 4.21
C LYS A 71 -19.54 8.94 3.68
N ASP A 72 -19.34 8.91 2.36
CA ASP A 72 -18.47 7.96 1.68
C ASP A 72 -17.06 8.56 1.62
N TYR A 73 -16.07 7.83 2.14
CA TYR A 73 -14.67 8.26 2.12
C TYR A 73 -13.92 7.69 0.92
N MET A 74 -14.09 6.40 0.64
CA MET A 74 -13.38 5.69 -0.44
C MET A 74 -14.24 4.54 -0.99
N SER A 75 -14.00 4.19 -2.25
CA SER A 75 -14.64 3.04 -2.93
C SER A 75 -13.58 2.16 -3.58
N PHE A 76 -13.80 0.85 -3.55
CA PHE A 76 -12.88 -0.17 -4.04
C PHE A 76 -13.62 -1.11 -4.98
N ASN A 77 -13.14 -1.20 -6.21
CA ASN A 77 -13.71 -2.05 -7.26
C ASN A 77 -12.66 -3.04 -7.77
N SER A 78 -13.13 -4.11 -8.41
CA SER A 78 -12.26 -5.05 -9.12
C SER A 78 -11.43 -4.32 -10.18
N PHE A 79 -10.13 -4.64 -10.25
CA PHE A 79 -9.20 -4.13 -11.27
C PHE A 79 -9.29 -4.88 -12.60
N ASP A 80 -9.83 -6.11 -12.60
CA ASP A 80 -9.94 -6.92 -13.82
C ASP A 80 -11.16 -6.58 -14.70
N GLY A 81 -11.88 -5.51 -14.36
CA GLY A 81 -13.07 -5.03 -15.07
C GLY A 81 -14.33 -5.88 -14.84
N LEU A 82 -14.24 -6.95 -14.04
CA LEU A 82 -15.36 -7.84 -13.74
C LEU A 82 -15.81 -7.64 -12.30
N TYR A 83 -16.97 -6.98 -12.14
CA TYR A 83 -17.46 -6.49 -10.86
C TYR A 83 -18.43 -7.43 -10.15
N THR A 84 -18.64 -8.66 -10.59
CA THR A 84 -19.61 -9.59 -9.95
C THR A 84 -18.89 -10.74 -9.27
N GLY A 85 -19.40 -11.14 -8.09
CA GLY A 85 -18.83 -12.22 -7.30
C GLY A 85 -17.48 -11.86 -6.70
N VAL A 86 -17.27 -10.57 -6.38
CA VAL A 86 -16.05 -10.09 -5.73
C VAL A 86 -16.22 -10.24 -4.23
N GLU A 87 -15.29 -10.96 -3.61
CA GLU A 87 -15.19 -11.06 -2.17
C GLU A 87 -14.08 -10.13 -1.69
N PHE A 88 -14.41 -9.27 -0.73
CA PHE A 88 -13.42 -8.42 -0.08
C PHE A 88 -13.04 -9.02 1.26
N SER A 89 -11.81 -8.78 1.69
CA SER A 89 -11.39 -8.99 3.06
C SER A 89 -10.67 -7.75 3.55
N VAL A 90 -10.86 -7.41 4.82
CA VAL A 90 -10.19 -6.27 5.44
C VAL A 90 -9.62 -6.67 6.79
N ARG A 91 -8.43 -6.16 7.10
CA ARG A 91 -7.84 -6.20 8.45
C ARG A 91 -7.17 -4.88 8.79
N ALA A 92 -7.22 -4.51 10.06
CA ALA A 92 -6.46 -3.37 10.58
C ALA A 92 -5.01 -3.81 10.86
N ILE A 93 -4.07 -2.90 10.61
CA ILE A 93 -2.64 -3.05 10.89
C ILE A 93 -2.21 -1.82 11.70
N GLU A 94 -1.66 -2.05 12.88
CA GLU A 94 -1.11 -1.02 13.75
C GLU A 94 0.41 -0.99 13.60
N THR A 95 0.97 0.21 13.53
CA THR A 95 2.40 0.44 13.39
C THR A 95 2.91 1.40 14.46
N ALA A 96 4.13 1.21 14.93
CA ALA A 96 4.79 2.11 15.90
C ALA A 96 5.72 3.13 15.24
N ASP A 97 6.30 2.78 14.08
CA ASP A 97 7.18 3.66 13.33
C ASP A 97 6.84 3.63 11.84
N PRO A 98 6.13 4.66 11.33
CA PRO A 98 5.46 5.71 12.08
C PRO A 98 4.26 5.15 12.86
N GLY A 99 3.80 5.87 13.88
CA GLY A 99 2.53 5.56 14.56
C GLY A 99 1.34 5.69 13.60
N LYS A 100 0.79 4.57 13.09
CA LYS A 100 -0.35 4.56 12.14
C LYS A 100 -1.29 3.40 12.41
N ARG A 101 -2.55 3.64 12.08
CA ARG A 101 -3.56 2.60 11.89
C ARG A 101 -3.92 2.53 10.42
N LEU A 102 -3.54 1.42 9.79
CA LEU A 102 -3.77 1.14 8.38
C LEU A 102 -4.85 0.07 8.23
N PHE A 103 -5.44 -0.01 7.05
CA PHE A 103 -6.31 -1.11 6.67
C PHE A 103 -5.78 -1.75 5.39
N GLU A 104 -5.50 -3.03 5.48
CA GLU A 104 -5.21 -3.84 4.30
C GLU A 104 -6.51 -4.45 3.79
N ILE A 105 -6.73 -4.29 2.50
CA ILE A 105 -7.90 -4.79 1.78
C ILE A 105 -7.42 -5.68 0.65
N ILE A 106 -7.94 -6.90 0.62
CA ILE A 106 -7.70 -7.86 -0.45
C ILE A 106 -9.04 -8.19 -1.10
N ALA A 107 -9.11 -8.06 -2.43
CA ALA A 107 -10.26 -8.50 -3.21
C ALA A 107 -9.91 -9.74 -4.04
N THR A 108 -10.78 -10.74 -4.00
CA THR A 108 -10.67 -11.99 -4.74
C THR A 108 -11.92 -12.28 -5.54
N ARG A 109 -11.79 -13.01 -6.65
CA ARG A 109 -12.91 -13.39 -7.50
C ARG A 109 -12.68 -14.73 -8.19
N GLY A 110 -13.73 -15.56 -8.24
CA GLY A 110 -13.70 -16.85 -8.92
C GLY A 110 -12.94 -17.93 -8.16
N ALA A 111 -12.62 -19.02 -8.85
CA ALA A 111 -11.98 -20.18 -8.24
C ALA A 111 -10.53 -19.90 -7.83
N HIS A 112 -10.07 -20.62 -6.80
CA HIS A 112 -8.69 -20.62 -6.31
C HIS A 112 -8.19 -19.28 -5.75
N GLY A 113 -9.09 -18.37 -5.35
CA GLY A 113 -8.70 -17.14 -4.67
C GLY A 113 -7.91 -16.17 -5.54
N LYS A 114 -8.15 -16.16 -6.86
CA LYS A 114 -7.53 -15.18 -7.77
C LYS A 114 -7.78 -13.77 -7.24
N ASN A 115 -6.71 -13.01 -7.03
CA ASN A 115 -6.85 -11.62 -6.64
C ASN A 115 -7.33 -10.78 -7.82
N CYS A 116 -8.22 -9.85 -7.51
CA CYS A 116 -8.66 -8.82 -8.43
C CYS A 116 -8.56 -7.42 -7.81
N GLY A 117 -7.93 -7.30 -6.64
CA GLY A 117 -7.57 -6.03 -6.05
C GLY A 117 -6.77 -6.17 -4.76
N TYR A 118 -6.00 -5.12 -4.47
CA TYR A 118 -5.25 -4.94 -3.23
C TYR A 118 -5.17 -3.46 -2.92
N TRP A 119 -5.40 -3.11 -1.66
CA TRP A 119 -5.20 -1.76 -1.14
C TRP A 119 -4.60 -1.78 0.26
N LEU A 120 -3.67 -0.88 0.52
CA LEU A 120 -3.26 -0.48 1.86
C LEU A 120 -3.66 0.98 2.04
N ILE A 121 -4.63 1.23 2.90
CA ILE A 121 -5.21 2.56 3.10
C ILE A 121 -4.96 3.06 4.52
N GLY A 122 -5.00 4.37 4.71
CA GLY A 122 -4.95 5.02 6.01
C GLY A 122 -5.15 6.52 5.87
N LYS A 123 -5.00 7.25 6.97
CA LYS A 123 -5.02 8.72 6.92
C LYS A 123 -3.65 9.30 6.61
N HIS A 124 -3.60 10.22 5.67
CA HIS A 124 -2.49 11.12 5.41
C HIS A 124 -2.99 12.55 5.59
N MET A 125 -2.37 13.32 6.50
CA MET A 125 -2.81 14.70 6.83
C MET A 125 -4.32 14.82 7.11
N GLY A 126 -4.89 13.85 7.84
CA GLY A 126 -6.32 13.82 8.21
C GLY A 126 -7.27 13.33 7.12
N GLN A 127 -6.80 13.07 5.90
CA GLN A 127 -7.60 12.58 4.78
C GLN A 127 -7.33 11.10 4.50
N TRP A 128 -8.38 10.37 4.14
CA TRP A 128 -8.24 8.97 3.70
C TRP A 128 -7.46 8.90 2.40
N THR A 129 -6.50 7.98 2.34
CA THR A 129 -5.56 7.86 1.22
C THR A 129 -5.20 6.40 1.00
N THR A 130 -5.01 6.04 -0.27
CA THR A 130 -4.45 4.74 -0.68
C THR A 130 -2.93 4.89 -0.80
N TYR A 131 -2.18 4.25 0.09
CA TYR A 131 -0.72 4.25 0.02
C TYR A 131 -0.20 3.24 -1.00
N VAL A 132 -0.76 2.02 -0.95
CA VAL A 132 -0.44 0.93 -1.89
C VAL A 132 -1.73 0.50 -2.57
N SER A 133 -1.68 0.37 -3.89
CA SER A 133 -2.77 -0.17 -4.71
C SER A 133 -2.26 -1.34 -5.56
N TRP A 134 -3.17 -2.02 -6.24
CA TRP A 134 -2.84 -3.05 -7.24
C TRP A 134 -1.75 -2.61 -8.23
N ASN A 135 -1.81 -1.36 -8.71
CA ASN A 135 -0.84 -0.84 -9.67
C ASN A 135 0.52 -0.54 -9.05
N SER A 136 0.59 -0.33 -7.73
CA SER A 136 1.86 -0.09 -7.02
C SER A 136 2.82 -1.28 -7.16
N PHE A 137 2.29 -2.49 -7.36
CA PHE A 137 3.11 -3.69 -7.56
C PHE A 137 3.75 -3.76 -8.96
N ALA A 138 3.27 -3.00 -9.95
CA ALA A 138 3.79 -3.06 -11.32
C ALA A 138 5.30 -2.74 -11.38
N ASN A 139 5.75 -1.79 -10.57
CA ASN A 139 7.15 -1.37 -10.49
C ASN A 139 8.09 -2.44 -9.92
N ILE A 140 7.54 -3.48 -9.29
CA ILE A 140 8.30 -4.60 -8.74
C ILE A 140 8.10 -5.89 -9.53
N GLY A 141 7.65 -5.80 -10.79
CA GLY A 141 7.55 -6.94 -11.72
C GLY A 141 6.20 -7.65 -11.73
N PHE A 142 5.19 -7.11 -11.05
CA PHE A 142 3.82 -7.60 -11.13
C PHE A 142 3.19 -7.30 -12.49
N ARG A 143 2.39 -8.24 -12.98
CA ARG A 143 1.66 -8.10 -14.25
C ARG A 143 0.17 -8.11 -13.98
N VAL A 144 -0.43 -6.92 -14.04
CA VAL A 144 -1.85 -6.70 -13.71
C VAL A 144 -2.82 -7.51 -14.58
N ASP A 145 -2.38 -7.98 -15.74
CA ASP A 145 -3.14 -8.79 -16.71
C ASP A 145 -3.04 -10.31 -16.47
N ARG A 146 -2.25 -10.75 -15.49
CA ARG A 146 -2.04 -12.18 -15.18
C ARG A 146 -2.81 -12.64 -13.96
N TRP A 147 -2.94 -13.95 -13.85
CA TRP A 147 -3.45 -14.59 -12.63
C TRP A 147 -2.41 -14.44 -11.52
N HIS A 148 -2.84 -13.91 -10.39
CA HIS A 148 -2.02 -13.78 -9.20
C HIS A 148 -2.84 -14.06 -7.96
N GLN A 149 -2.19 -14.66 -6.96
CA GLN A 149 -2.71 -14.74 -5.61
C GLN A 149 -1.77 -13.99 -4.67
N LEU A 150 -2.25 -12.88 -4.11
CA LEU A 150 -1.56 -12.08 -3.12
C LEU A 150 -1.93 -12.58 -1.73
N SER A 151 -0.89 -12.85 -0.94
CA SER A 151 -1.00 -13.12 0.48
C SER A 151 -0.05 -12.21 1.24
N SER A 152 -0.37 -11.93 2.49
CA SER A 152 0.46 -11.04 3.30
C SER A 152 0.59 -11.52 4.73
N ARG A 153 1.81 -11.42 5.23
CA ARG A 153 2.23 -11.89 6.56
C ARG A 153 3.09 -10.86 7.24
N ILE A 154 3.17 -10.93 8.56
CA ILE A 154 4.14 -10.17 9.32
C ILE A 154 5.37 -11.05 9.55
N VAL A 155 6.52 -10.57 9.10
CA VAL A 155 7.82 -11.21 9.31
C VAL A 155 8.72 -10.16 9.92
N ASP A 156 9.32 -10.44 11.07
CA ASP A 156 10.20 -9.50 11.77
C ASP A 156 9.60 -8.10 11.96
N GLN A 157 8.31 -8.06 12.34
CA GLN A 157 7.51 -6.84 12.49
C GLN A 157 7.28 -6.06 11.19
N GLN A 158 7.49 -6.65 10.02
CA GLN A 158 7.29 -6.00 8.72
C GLN A 158 6.12 -6.64 7.97
N LEU A 159 5.32 -5.82 7.29
CA LEU A 159 4.30 -6.33 6.37
C LEU A 159 4.96 -6.76 5.06
N VAL A 160 4.93 -8.07 4.83
CA VAL A 160 5.47 -8.72 3.65
C VAL A 160 4.30 -9.23 2.81
N VAL A 161 4.25 -8.81 1.55
CA VAL A 161 3.27 -9.27 0.56
C VAL A 161 3.97 -10.21 -0.42
N THR A 162 3.39 -11.38 -0.63
CA THR A 162 3.89 -12.41 -1.55
C THR A 162 2.84 -12.66 -2.62
N SER A 163 3.28 -12.68 -3.89
CA SER A 163 2.46 -13.10 -5.02
C SER A 163 2.84 -14.51 -5.45
N THR A 164 1.84 -15.35 -5.68
CA THR A 164 2.01 -16.64 -6.34
C THR A 164 1.23 -16.72 -7.64
N ASP A 165 1.74 -17.50 -8.59
CA ASP A 165 1.06 -17.84 -9.83
C ASP A 165 -0.03 -18.92 -9.59
N GLY A 166 -0.76 -19.29 -10.64
CA GLY A 166 -1.83 -20.30 -10.57
C GLY A 166 -1.35 -21.72 -10.25
N TYR A 167 -0.03 -21.95 -10.23
CA TYR A 167 0.61 -23.20 -9.88
C TYR A 167 1.20 -23.17 -8.46
N GLY A 168 1.12 -22.03 -7.77
CA GLY A 168 1.66 -21.83 -6.44
C GLY A 168 3.14 -21.44 -6.40
N HIS A 169 3.77 -21.14 -7.56
CA HIS A 169 5.13 -20.62 -7.59
C HIS A 169 5.14 -19.15 -7.20
N VAL A 170 6.17 -18.72 -6.45
CA VAL A 170 6.31 -17.31 -6.05
C VAL A 170 6.78 -16.48 -7.24
N ASP A 171 5.99 -15.47 -7.62
CA ASP A 171 6.37 -14.48 -8.65
C ASP A 171 7.30 -13.40 -8.06
N PHE A 172 6.93 -12.91 -6.89
CA PHE A 172 7.66 -11.91 -6.14
C PHE A 172 7.27 -11.90 -4.67
N GLN A 173 8.18 -11.34 -3.89
CA GLN A 173 7.94 -10.95 -2.51
C GLN A 173 8.34 -9.48 -2.36
N THR A 174 7.55 -8.73 -1.60
CA THR A 174 7.80 -7.31 -1.35
C THR A 174 7.50 -6.96 0.09
N GLN A 175 8.24 -5.98 0.57
CA GLN A 175 8.06 -5.40 1.88
C GLN A 175 7.38 -4.03 1.72
N VAL A 176 6.36 -3.78 2.55
CA VAL A 176 5.85 -2.42 2.75
C VAL A 176 6.81 -1.69 3.69
N PHE A 177 7.31 -0.53 3.25
CA PHE A 177 8.23 0.30 4.00
C PHE A 177 7.67 1.71 4.19
N TRP A 178 8.19 2.43 5.17
CA TRP A 178 7.90 3.85 5.38
C TRP A 178 9.02 4.71 4.80
N ASP A 179 8.65 5.66 3.95
CA ASP A 179 9.56 6.71 3.51
C ASP A 179 9.31 7.97 4.34
N GLY A 180 10.20 8.22 5.31
CA GLY A 180 10.14 9.40 6.16
C GLY A 180 10.36 10.71 5.42
N SER A 181 10.98 10.70 4.24
CA SER A 181 11.25 11.92 3.47
C SER A 181 10.00 12.50 2.82
N CYS A 182 9.04 11.66 2.45
CA CYS A 182 7.76 12.07 1.85
C CYS A 182 6.54 11.72 2.70
N GLY A 183 6.73 11.05 3.84
CA GLY A 183 5.65 10.67 4.74
C GLY A 183 4.70 9.65 4.11
N TRP A 184 5.25 8.66 3.40
CA TRP A 184 4.49 7.73 2.56
C TRP A 184 4.87 6.27 2.78
N PHE A 185 3.92 5.35 2.59
CA PHE A 185 4.22 3.91 2.54
C PHE A 185 4.46 3.44 1.11
N GLY A 186 5.62 2.83 0.87
CA GLY A 186 6.04 2.30 -0.43
C GLY A 186 6.17 0.78 -0.43
N LEU A 187 6.53 0.25 -1.60
CA LEU A 187 6.85 -1.17 -1.81
C LEU A 187 8.32 -1.33 -2.22
N ARG A 188 9.03 -2.25 -1.56
CA ARG A 188 10.41 -2.61 -1.91
C ARG A 188 10.48 -4.11 -2.17
N ARG A 189 10.91 -4.48 -3.37
CA ARG A 189 11.13 -5.89 -3.74
C ARG A 189 12.18 -6.51 -2.81
N MET A 190 11.93 -7.74 -2.37
CA MET A 190 12.82 -8.56 -1.57
C MET A 190 13.62 -9.53 -2.44
#